data_AF-A0ABD3XBZ7-F1
#
_entry.id   AF-A0ABD3XBZ7-F1
#
_cell.length_a   1.000
_cell.length_b   1.000
_cell.length_c   1.000
_cell.angle_alpha   90.00
_cell.angle_beta   90.00
_cell.angle_gamma   90.00
#
_symmetry.space_group_name_H-M   'P 1'
#
loop_
_entity.id
_entity.type
_entity.pdbx_description
1 polymer ?
#
loop_
_entity_poly.entity_id
_entity_poly.type
_entity_poly.pdbx_seq_one_letter_code
_entity_poly.pdbx_strand_id
1 'polypeptide(L)' 'GGMALYCTAFGCNMDLQIILDDVECYGNESSIYDCPHSPWNTNNCVHSEDIGVRC' A
#
# COMPACT_ATOMS: atom_id res chain seq x y z
N GLY A 1 -21.20 -17.79 -4.06
CA GLY A 1 -20.65 -16.75 -4.94
C GLY A 1 -20.05 -15.65 -4.07
N GLY A 2 -18.91 -15.05 -4.36
CA GLY A 2 -17.99 -15.19 -5.49
C GLY A 2 -16.53 -15.19 -5.00
N MET A 3 -15.60 -15.39 -5.94
CA MET A 3 -14.16 -15.47 -5.69
C MET A 3 -13.56 -14.07 -5.49
N ALA A 4 -12.66 -13.93 -4.51
CA ALA A 4 -11.72 -12.80 -4.51
C ALA A 4 -10.79 -12.98 -5.71
N LEU A 5 -10.86 -12.07 -6.69
CA LEU A 5 -10.21 -12.23 -7.98
C LEU A 5 -8.79 -11.65 -8.04
N TYR A 6 -8.31 -10.99 -6.98
CA TYR A 6 -6.91 -10.54 -6.90
C TYR A 6 -6.50 -10.22 -5.46
N CYS A 7 -5.50 -10.92 -4.91
CA CYS A 7 -4.93 -10.64 -3.58
C CYS A 7 -3.43 -10.74 -3.49
N THR A 8 -2.86 -9.94 -2.58
CA THR A 8 -1.44 -9.96 -2.24
C THR A 8 -1.17 -11.05 -1.21
N ALA A 9 0.11 -11.35 -0.97
CA ALA A 9 0.54 -12.45 -0.12
C ALA A 9 0.07 -12.33 1.35
N PHE A 10 -0.34 -11.13 1.79
CA PHE A 10 -0.75 -10.84 3.16
C PHE A 10 -2.27 -10.61 3.31
N GLY A 11 -3.05 -10.79 2.24
CA GLY A 11 -4.51 -10.67 2.22
C GLY A 11 -4.99 -9.37 1.56
N CYS A 12 -6.23 -9.39 1.09
CA CYS A 12 -6.90 -8.18 0.60
C CYS A 12 -7.90 -7.67 1.60
N ASN A 13 -7.86 -6.37 1.83
CA ASN A 13 -9.07 -5.68 2.18
C ASN A 13 -9.43 -4.74 1.02
N MET A 14 -10.20 -5.25 0.06
CA MET A 14 -10.56 -4.55 -1.18
C MET A 14 -11.47 -3.34 -0.96
N ASP A 15 -11.97 -3.16 0.28
CA ASP A 15 -12.87 -2.09 0.67
C ASP A 15 -12.14 -0.96 1.42
N LEU A 16 -10.84 -1.08 1.68
CA LEU A 16 -10.03 -0.03 2.31
C LEU A 16 -9.47 0.94 1.27
N GLN A 17 -9.33 2.22 1.62
CA GLN A 17 -8.61 3.15 0.76
C GLN A 17 -7.10 2.87 0.78
N ILE A 18 -6.48 2.90 -0.40
CA ILE A 18 -5.04 3.03 -0.54
C ILE A 18 -4.68 4.47 -0.18
N ILE A 19 -3.87 4.65 0.87
CA ILE A 19 -3.58 5.96 1.45
C ILE A 19 -2.20 6.51 1.07
N LEU A 20 -1.29 5.66 0.61
CA LEU A 20 0.09 5.97 0.22
C LEU A 20 0.38 5.42 -1.18
N ASP A 21 1.21 6.14 -1.93
CA ASP A 21 1.71 5.78 -3.26
C ASP A 21 3.09 6.42 -3.46
N ASP A 22 3.92 5.81 -4.31
CA ASP A 22 5.30 6.25 -4.60
C ASP A 22 6.15 6.49 -3.33
N VAL A 23 6.10 5.56 -2.36
CA VAL A 23 6.86 5.69 -1.10
C VAL A 23 8.36 5.46 -1.35
N GLU A 24 9.17 6.50 -1.14
CA GLU A 24 10.63 6.48 -1.32
C GLU A 24 11.35 6.90 -0.03
N CYS A 25 11.70 5.92 0.82
CA CYS A 25 12.41 6.17 2.07
C CYS A 25 13.93 6.28 1.89
N TYR A 26 14.58 7.15 2.65
CA TYR A 26 16.04 7.25 2.78
C TYR A 26 16.63 6.20 3.74
N GLY A 27 15.79 5.58 4.58
CA GLY A 27 16.18 4.51 5.51
C GLY A 27 16.53 4.99 6.92
N ASN A 28 16.25 6.24 7.26
CA ASN A 28 16.47 6.83 8.58
C ASN A 28 15.19 7.44 9.19
N GLU A 29 14.07 7.31 8.50
CA GLU A 29 12.75 7.71 8.96
C GLU A 29 12.29 6.86 10.15
N SER A 30 11.50 7.44 11.04
CA SER A 30 10.93 6.73 12.19
C SER A 30 9.62 6.02 11.85
N SER A 31 8.96 6.44 10.77
CA SER A 31 7.71 5.88 10.26
C SER A 31 7.70 5.89 8.74
N ILE A 32 6.97 4.95 8.13
CA ILE A 32 6.74 4.94 6.67
C ILE A 32 5.96 6.17 6.19
N TYR A 33 5.22 6.81 7.09
CA TYR A 33 4.49 8.06 6.84
C TYR A 33 5.40 9.30 6.77
N ASP A 34 6.67 9.17 7.18
CA ASP A 34 7.65 10.25 7.13
C ASP A 34 8.48 10.22 5.84
N CYS A 35 8.38 9.14 5.06
CA CYS A 35 9.09 9.02 3.79
C CYS A 35 8.48 9.96 2.74
N PRO A 36 9.27 10.48 1.79
CA PRO A 36 8.74 11.05 0.56
C PRO A 36 7.70 10.12 -0.09
N HIS A 37 6.52 10.66 -0.40
CA HIS A 37 5.43 9.93 -1.04
C HIS A 37 4.48 10.90 -1.76
N SER A 38 3.63 10.36 -2.65
CA SER A 38 2.56 11.12 -3.31
C SER A 38 1.52 11.63 -2.30
N PRO A 39 0.78 12.72 -2.55
CA PRO A 39 -0.19 13.25 -1.59
C PRO A 39 -1.18 12.18 -1.10
N TRP A 40 -1.57 12.27 0.18
CA TRP A 40 -2.49 11.31 0.79
C TRP A 40 -3.75 11.08 -0.04
N ASN A 41 -4.15 9.80 -0.16
CA ASN A 41 -5.31 9.35 -0.95
C ASN A 41 -5.25 9.71 -2.45
N THR A 42 -4.11 10.19 -2.95
CA THR A 42 -3.86 10.43 -4.37
C THR A 42 -2.93 9.33 -4.85
N ASN A 43 -3.51 8.34 -5.52
CA ASN A 43 -2.77 7.21 -6.05
C ASN A 43 -3.42 6.72 -7.34
N ASN A 44 -2.64 6.02 -8.14
CA ASN A 44 -3.15 5.24 -9.27
C ASN A 44 -3.14 3.72 -8.99
N CYS A 45 -2.83 3.35 -7.76
CA CYS A 45 -2.73 1.97 -7.34
C CYS A 45 -4.09 1.27 -7.31
N VAL A 46 -4.05 -0.05 -7.50
CA VAL A 46 -5.11 -0.99 -7.16
C VAL A 46 -4.65 -1.89 -6.01
N HIS A 47 -5.56 -2.51 -5.25
CA HIS A 47 -5.19 -3.44 -4.15
C HIS A 47 -4.32 -4.62 -4.59
N SER A 48 -4.35 -4.88 -5.89
CA SER A 48 -3.45 -5.78 -6.60
C SER A 48 -1.97 -5.43 -6.40
N GLU A 49 -1.67 -4.17 -6.10
CA GLU A 49 -0.34 -3.58 -5.91
C GLU A 49 -0.01 -3.37 -4.42
N ASP A 50 -0.86 -3.79 -3.48
CA ASP A 50 -0.55 -3.66 -2.06
C ASP A 50 0.76 -4.40 -1.72
N ILE A 51 1.62 -3.76 -0.94
CA ILE A 51 2.89 -4.36 -0.51
C ILE A 51 2.82 -4.77 0.97
N GLY A 52 3.46 -5.89 1.30
CA GLY A 52 3.64 -6.33 2.68
C GLY A 52 5.10 -6.63 2.98
N VAL A 53 5.52 -6.37 4.22
CA VAL A 53 6.88 -6.59 4.69
C VAL A 53 6.91 -7.64 5.80
N ARG A 54 8.03 -8.36 5.90
CA ARG A 54 8.34 -9.25 7.02
C ARG A 54 9.70 -8.88 7.58
N CYS A 55 9.76 -8.67 8.89
CA CYS A 55 11.00 -8.45 9.62
C CYS A 55 11.70 -9.77 9.95
#